data_AF-A0A839NGP3-F1
#
_entry.id   AF-A0A839NGP3-F1
#
_cell.length_a   1.000
_cell.length_b   1.000
_cell.length_c   1.000
_cell.angle_alpha   90.00
_cell.angle_beta   90.00
_cell.angle_gamma   90.00
#
_symmetry.space_group_name_H-M   'P 1'
#
loop_
_entity.id
_entity.type
_entity.pdbx_description
1 polymer ?
#
loop_
_entity_poly.entity_id
_entity_poly.type
_entity_poly.pdbx_seq_one_letter_code
_entity_poly.pdbx_strand_id
1 'polypeptide(L)' 'MYIQIWTALIGILLFKYIQKKVKYDWNLSNLVNFIRLNIFVKIDLWKWADDPFISGRPPNKEGQFVLF' A
#
# COMPACT_ATOMS: atom_id res chain seq x y z
N MET A 1 18.71 3.55 22.57
CA MET A 1 17.40 2.88 22.78
C MET A 1 16.22 3.83 22.68
N TYR A 2 16.19 4.96 23.40
CA TYR A 2 15.07 5.91 23.37
C TYR A 2 14.69 6.44 21.99
N ILE A 3 15.67 6.72 21.13
CA ILE A 3 15.41 7.27 19.79
C ILE A 3 14.51 6.35 18.95
N GLN A 4 14.67 5.03 19.06
CA GLN A 4 13.90 4.05 18.29
C GLN A 4 12.42 4.06 18.68
N ILE A 5 12.12 4.23 19.98
CA ILE A 5 10.76 4.33 20.49
C ILE A 5 10.09 5.60 19.98
N TRP A 6 10.80 6.73 20.01
CA TRP A 6 10.30 7.99 19.45
C TRP A 6 10.09 7.90 17.93
N THR A 7 10.98 7.24 17.19
CA THR A 7 10.81 7.00 15.74
C THR A 7 9.59 6.11 15.45
N ALA A 8 9.37 5.07 16.25
CA ALA A 8 8.21 4.19 16.09
C ALA A 8 6.89 4.93 16.38
N LEU A 9 6.86 5.79 17.41
CA LEU A 9 5.71 6.64 17.74
C LEU A 9 5.37 7.59 16.59
N ILE A 10 6.38 8.29 16.05
CA ILE A 10 6.19 9.20 14.91
C ILE A 10 5.73 8.42 13.67
N GLY A 11 6.32 7.24 13.43
CA GLY A 11 5.96 6.35 12.33
C GLY A 11 4.48 5.94 12.39
N ILE A 12 4.05 5.35 13.51
CA ILE A 12 2.65 4.91 13.70
C ILE A 12 1.66 6.06 13.56
N LEU A 13 2.01 7.26 14.05
CA LEU A 13 1.17 8.44 13.90
C LEU A 13 1.02 8.85 12.42
N LEU A 14 2.11 8.84 11.66
CA LEU A 14 2.12 9.14 10.23
C LEU A 14 1.31 8.11 9.44
N PHE A 15 1.46 6.82 9.75
CA PHE A 15 0.68 5.75 9.11
C PHE A 15 -0.82 5.88 9.40
N LYS A 16 -1.21 6.22 10.64
CA LYS A 16 -2.62 6.49 10.97
C LYS A 16 -3.17 7.70 10.21
N TYR A 17 -2.37 8.74 10.02
CA TYR A 17 -2.75 9.90 9.23
C TYR A 17 -2.98 9.53 7.76
N ILE A 18 -2.10 8.70 7.19
CA ILE A 18 -2.23 8.18 5.83
C ILE A 18 -3.49 7.31 5.73
N GLN A 19 -3.72 6.36 6.66
CA GLN A 19 -4.95 5.55 6.69
C GLN A 19 -6.22 6.40 6.69
N LYS A 20 -6.25 7.50 7.44
CA LYS A 20 -7.43 8.39 7.50
C LYS A 20 -7.65 9.19 6.21
N LYS A 21 -6.57 9.47 5.47
CA LYS A 21 -6.61 10.29 4.25
C LYS A 21 -6.89 9.47 3.00
N VAL A 22 -6.57 8.18 3.06
CA VAL A 22 -6.81 7.21 1.99
C VAL A 22 -8.24 6.69 2.08
N LYS A 23 -8.91 6.54 0.94
CA LYS A 23 -10.34 6.19 0.86
C LYS A 23 -10.63 4.73 1.27
N TYR A 24 -9.59 3.88 1.31
CA TYR A 24 -9.65 2.47 1.67
C TYR A 24 -9.16 2.20 3.09
N ASP A 25 -9.90 1.37 3.82
CA ASP A 25 -9.54 0.91 5.18
C ASP A 25 -8.38 -0.12 5.11
N TRP A 26 -7.17 0.40 5.00
CA TRP A 26 -5.97 -0.40 4.93
C TRP A 26 -5.61 -1.00 6.28
N ASN A 27 -5.28 -2.29 6.34
CA ASN A 27 -4.66 -2.84 7.54
C ASN A 27 -3.22 -2.29 7.69
N LEU A 28 -2.90 -1.72 8.86
CA LEU A 28 -1.61 -1.10 9.18
C LEU A 28 -0.42 -2.04 8.84
N SER A 29 -0.53 -3.33 9.16
CA SER A 29 0.51 -4.32 8.91
C SER A 29 0.77 -4.50 7.40
N ASN A 30 -0.29 -4.50 6.59
CA ASN A 30 -0.14 -4.56 5.13
C ASN A 30 0.51 -3.27 4.61
N LEU A 31 0.05 -2.09 5.06
CA LEU A 31 0.56 -0.80 4.63
C LEU A 31 2.08 -0.66 4.92
N VAL A 32 2.51 -1.03 6.12
CA VAL A 32 3.93 -0.96 6.53
C VAL A 32 4.78 -1.94 5.70
N ASN A 33 4.31 -3.18 5.51
CA ASN A 33 5.05 -4.18 4.73
C ASN A 33 5.17 -3.78 3.25
N PHE A 34 4.12 -3.19 2.69
CA PHE A 34 4.15 -2.65 1.33
C PHE A 34 5.02 -1.40 1.21
N ILE A 35 4.94 -0.44 2.13
CA ILE A 35 5.82 0.75 2.12
C ILE A 35 7.28 0.31 2.18
N ARG A 36 7.61 -0.72 2.97
CA ARG A 36 8.97 -1.27 2.99
C ARG A 36 9.43 -1.75 1.62
N LEU A 37 8.57 -2.43 0.86
CA LEU A 37 8.89 -2.94 -0.48
C LEU A 37 8.87 -1.82 -1.54
N ASN A 38 7.87 -0.94 -1.48
CA ASN A 38 7.66 0.18 -2.40
C ASN A 38 8.64 1.35 -2.16
N ILE A 39 9.28 1.48 -0.99
CA ILE A 39 10.39 2.44 -0.84
C ILE A 39 11.58 2.03 -1.73
N PHE A 40 11.76 0.73 -1.99
CA PHE A 40 12.78 0.26 -2.93
C PHE A 40 12.36 0.36 -4.41
N VAL A 41 11.06 0.40 -4.68
CA VAL A 41 10.50 0.46 -6.04
C VAL A 41 9.82 1.80 -6.23
N LYS A 42 10.41 2.73 -6.99
CA LYS A 42 9.84 4.07 -7.29
C LYS A 42 8.35 4.02 -7.70
N ILE A 43 7.45 4.09 -6.73
CA ILE A 43 6.00 4.09 -6.91
C ILE A 43 5.43 5.32 -6.22
N ASP A 44 4.49 5.99 -6.89
CA ASP A 44 3.72 7.09 -6.31
C ASP A 44 2.81 6.57 -5.19
N LEU A 45 3.27 6.74 -3.94
CA LEU A 45 2.61 6.27 -2.72
C LEU A 45 1.14 6.72 -2.61
N TRP A 46 0.84 7.93 -3.05
CA TRP A 46 -0.51 8.48 -3.02
C TRP A 46 -1.46 7.79 -4.00
N LYS A 47 -0.99 7.52 -5.23
CA LYS A 47 -1.77 6.75 -6.22
C LYS A 47 -1.97 5.31 -5.79
N TRP A 48 -0.92 4.69 -5.25
CA TRP A 48 -0.98 3.30 -4.79
C TRP A 48 -1.81 3.15 -3.51
N ALA A 49 -1.76 4.11 -2.58
CA ALA A 49 -2.58 4.04 -1.39
C ALA A 49 -4.06 4.20 -1.74
N ASP A 50 -4.40 5.11 -2.67
CA ASP A 50 -5.78 5.28 -3.15
C ASP A 50 -6.28 4.09 -3.97
N ASP A 51 -5.41 3.46 -4.76
CA ASP A 51 -5.69 2.24 -5.52
C ASP A 51 -4.48 1.28 -5.51
N PRO A 52 -4.43 0.32 -4.58
CA PRO A 52 -3.29 -0.60 -4.49
C PRO A 52 -3.17 -1.57 -5.64
N PHE A 53 -4.29 -1.79 -6.30
CA PHE A 53 -4.39 -2.64 -7.45
C PHE A 53 -4.55 -1.72 -8.63
N ILE A 54 -3.49 -0.98 -9.01
CA ILE A 54 -3.44 -0.23 -10.28
C ILE A 54 -4.06 -1.11 -11.35
N SER A 55 -5.34 -0.84 -11.63
CA SER A 55 -6.23 -1.73 -12.35
C SER A 55 -5.86 -3.21 -12.25
N GLY A 56 -6.37 -3.90 -11.24
CA GLY A 56 -6.98 -5.19 -11.51
C GLY A 56 -8.16 -4.98 -12.48
N ARG A 57 -7.92 -4.50 -13.71
CA ARG A 57 -8.77 -4.93 -14.81
C ARG A 57 -8.60 -6.44 -14.75
N PRO A 58 -9.64 -7.24 -14.44
CA PRO A 58 -9.56 -8.64 -14.81
C PRO A 58 -9.09 -8.62 -16.27
N PRO A 59 -8.12 -9.47 -16.68
CA PRO A 59 -7.85 -9.61 -18.10
C PRO A 59 -9.21 -9.73 -18.76
N ASN A 60 -9.48 -8.87 -19.73
CA ASN A 60 -10.70 -8.97 -20.52
C ASN A 60 -10.89 -10.46 -20.81
N LYS A 61 -12.08 -10.99 -20.51
CA LYS A 61 -12.40 -12.41 -20.70
C LYS A 61 -12.28 -12.87 -22.16
N GLU A 62 -11.79 -12.01 -23.06
CA GLU A 62 -11.47 -12.25 -24.46
C GLU A 62 -10.06 -12.84 -24.65
N GLY A 63 -9.20 -12.82 -23.62
CA GLY A 63 -7.84 -13.35 -23.67
C GLY A 63 -7.59 -14.61 -22.84
N GLN A 64 -8.60 -15.15 -22.15
CA GLN A 64 -8.53 -16.52 -21.64
C GLN A 64 -8.68 -17.45 -22.85
N PHE A 65 -7.55 -17.70 -23.50
CA PHE A 65 -7.41 -18.81 -24.43
C PHE A 65 -8.05 -20.03 -23.78
N VAL A 66 -9.11 -20.51 -24.43
CA VAL A 66 -9.52 -21.90 -24.53
C VAL A 66 -8.29 -22.80 -24.49
N LEU A 67 -7.86 -23.13 -23.29
CA LEU A 67 -7.11 -24.34 -22.99
C LEU A 67 -8.16 -25.27 -22.41
N PHE A 68 -8.98 -25.82 -23.31
CA PHE A 68 -9.60 -27.15 -23.36
C PHE A 68 -10.62 -27.15 -24.50
#